data_AF-A0A933F369-F1
#
_entry.id   AF-A0A933F369-F1
#
_cell.length_a   1.000
_cell.length_b   1.000
_cell.length_c   1.000
_cell.angle_alpha   90.00
_cell.angle_beta   90.00
_cell.angle_gamma   90.00
#
_symmetry.space_group_name_H-M   'P 1'
#
loop_
_entity.id
_entity.type
_entity.pdbx_description
1 polymer ?
#
loop_
_entity_poly.entity_id
_entity_poly.type
_entity_poly.pdbx_seq_one_letter_code
_entity_poly.pdbx_strand_id
1 'polypeptide(L)' 'MEIYWERAEIQCPGCREVLVLRASLLEIWCPWCEEPYEVREVPHRTDPRRTVLTLARRMRGDR' A
#
# COMPACT_ATOMS: atom_id res chain seq x y z
N MET A 1 2.22 8.69 14.95
CA MET A 1 2.77 8.71 13.58
C MET A 1 2.05 9.85 12.87
N GLU A 2 2.74 10.94 12.54
CA GLU A 2 2.12 12.03 11.76
C GLU A 2 2.00 11.54 10.33
N ILE A 3 0.76 11.50 9.80
CA ILE A 3 0.47 10.99 8.46
C ILE A 3 0.44 12.20 7.54
N TYR A 4 1.48 12.35 6.72
CA TYR A 4 1.70 13.53 5.88
C TYR A 4 0.89 13.54 4.56
N TRP A 5 -0.03 12.59 4.36
CA TRP A 5 -0.81 12.45 3.13
C TRP A 5 -2.28 12.18 3.43
N GLU A 6 -3.17 12.91 2.78
CA GLU A 6 -4.63 12.75 2.94
C GLU A 6 -5.19 11.64 2.03
N ARG A 7 -4.58 11.51 0.84
CA ARG A 7 -4.95 10.55 -0.21
C ARG A 7 -3.72 10.19 -1.03
N ALA A 8 -3.61 8.93 -1.44
CA ALA A 8 -2.59 8.46 -2.36
C ALA A 8 -3.19 7.51 -3.40
N GLU A 9 -2.60 7.49 -4.59
CA GLU A 9 -2.97 6.56 -5.66
C GLU A 9 -1.81 5.58 -5.86
N ILE A 10 -2.12 4.29 -5.86
CA ILE A 10 -1.12 3.22 -5.96
C ILE A 10 -1.61 2.14 -6.90
N GLN A 11 -0.71 1.55 -7.68
CA GLN A 11 -1.08 0.44 -8.56
C GLN A 11 -1.07 -0.88 -7.79
N CYS A 12 -2.13 -1.68 -7.96
CA CYS A 12 -2.18 -3.06 -7.50
C CYS A 12 -1.04 -3.87 -8.14
N PRO A 13 -0.20 -4.57 -7.37
CA PRO A 13 0.91 -5.34 -7.93
C PRO A 13 0.45 -6.56 -8.75
N GLY A 14 -0.78 -7.05 -8.53
CA GLY A 14 -1.36 -8.19 -9.26
C GLY A 14 -1.98 -7.80 -10.61
N CYS A 15 -2.92 -6.85 -10.63
CA CYS A 15 -3.69 -6.50 -11.83
C CYS A 15 -3.37 -5.12 -12.43
N ARG A 16 -2.47 -4.33 -11.80
CA ARG A 16 -2.12 -2.94 -12.16
C ARG A 16 -3.25 -1.91 -12.06
N GLU A 17 -4.41 -2.29 -11.55
CA GLU A 17 -5.49 -1.34 -11.26
C GLU A 17 -5.02 -0.25 -10.29
N VAL A 18 -5.46 0.99 -10.51
CA VAL A 18 -5.22 2.09 -9.58
C VAL A 18 -6.15 1.96 -8.37
N LEU A 19 -5.55 1.81 -7.20
CA LEU A 19 -6.22 1.80 -5.92
C LEU A 19 -6.01 3.15 -5.20
N VAL A 20 -7.09 3.67 -4.60
CA VAL A 20 -7.06 4.93 -3.87
C VAL A 20 -6.95 4.65 -2.38
N LEU A 21 -5.81 5.02 -1.79
CA LEU A 21 -5.55 4.95 -0.36
C LEU A 21 -6.01 6.24 0.34
N ARG A 22 -6.54 6.09 1.55
CA ARG A 22 -6.80 7.21 2.48
C ARG A 22 -5.78 7.20 3.61
N ALA A 23 -5.55 8.36 4.22
CA ALA A 23 -4.73 8.48 5.42
C ALA A 23 -5.07 7.39 6.45
N SER A 24 -4.04 6.82 7.09
CA SER A 24 -4.15 5.78 8.12
C SER A 24 -4.64 4.40 7.66
N LEU A 25 -4.87 4.19 6.36
CA LEU A 25 -5.30 2.90 5.85
C LEU A 25 -4.11 1.92 5.83
N LEU A 26 -4.18 0.88 6.68
CA LEU A 26 -3.13 -0.15 6.81
C LEU A 26 -3.36 -1.37 5.91
N GLU A 27 -4.58 -1.55 5.41
CA GLU A 27 -4.96 -2.65 4.53
C GLU A 27 -5.94 -2.15 3.47
N ILE A 28 -5.78 -2.60 2.23
CA ILE A 28 -6.70 -2.31 1.13
C ILE A 28 -7.06 -3.58 0.38
N TRP A 29 -8.33 -3.71 0.02
CA TRP A 29 -8.83 -4.78 -0.85
C TRP A 29 -8.76 -4.37 -2.31
N CYS A 30 -8.20 -5.23 -3.17
CA CYS A 30 -8.29 -5.02 -4.61
C CYS A 30 -9.54 -5.72 -5.16
N PRO A 31 -10.51 -4.99 -5.77
CA PRO A 31 -11.75 -5.59 -6.26
C PRO A 31 -11.54 -6.53 -7.46
N TRP A 32 -10.46 -6.35 -8.22
CA TRP A 32 -10.15 -7.16 -9.39
C TRP A 32 -9.36 -8.43 -9.06
N CYS A 33 -8.42 -8.35 -8.11
CA CYS A 33 -7.70 -9.52 -7.64
C CYS A 33 -8.48 -10.32 -6.61
N GLU A 34 -9.53 -9.73 -6.03
CA GLU A 34 -10.29 -10.29 -4.91
C GLU A 34 -9.38 -10.68 -3.73
N GLU A 35 -8.40 -9.82 -3.42
CA GLU A 35 -7.39 -10.08 -2.40
C GLU A 35 -7.02 -8.84 -1.58
N PRO A 36 -6.66 -9.04 -0.29
CA PRO A 36 -6.19 -7.97 0.58
C PRO A 36 -4.70 -7.71 0.39
N TYR A 37 -4.33 -6.44 0.46
CA TYR A 37 -2.95 -5.97 0.46
C TYR A 37 -2.68 -5.15 1.73
N GLU A 38 -1.56 -5.43 2.37
CA GLU A 38 -1.02 -4.59 3.44
C GLU A 38 -0.40 -3.35 2.82
N VAL A 39 -0.79 -2.17 3.30
CA VAL A 39 -0.21 -0.89 2.90
C VAL A 39 1.01 -0.64 3.76
N ARG A 40 2.17 -0.50 3.12
CA ARG A 40 3.45 -0.27 3.79
C ARG A 40 4.08 1.02 3.34
N GLU A 41 4.47 1.82 4.32
CA GLU A 41 5.30 3.00 4.11
C GLU A 41 6.76 2.60 4.29
N VAL A 42 7.56 2.73 3.23
CA VAL A 42 8.99 2.39 3.25
C VAL A 42 9.84 3.61 2.90
N PRO A 43 11.06 3.76 3.45
CA PRO A 43 11.94 4.86 3.08
C PRO A 43 12.28 4.87 1.59
N HIS A 44 12.37 6.07 1.00
CA HIS A 44 12.80 6.22 -0.39
C HIS A 44 14.28 5.88 -0.52
N ARG A 45 14.65 5.09 -1.54
CA ARG A 45 16.00 4.50 -1.68
C ARG A 45 17.13 5.53 -1.76
N THR A 46 16.86 6.70 -2.34
CA THR A 46 17.88 7.75 -2.56
C THR A 46 17.65 9.00 -1.69
N ASP A 47 16.54 9.08 -0.96
CA ASP A 47 16.23 10.22 -0.10
C ASP A 47 15.57 9.72 1.19
N PRO A 48 16.34 9.49 2.27
CA PRO A 48 15.81 8.93 3.51
C PRO A 48 14.83 9.86 4.24
N ARG A 49 14.68 11.11 3.81
CA ARG A 49 13.66 12.04 4.34
C ARG A 49 12.31 11.85 3.69
N ARG A 50 12.23 11.05 2.63
CA ARG A 50 11.00 10.71 1.92
C ARG A 50 10.62 9.27 2.17
N THR A 51 9.34 9.01 2.13
CA THR A 51 8.77 7.66 2.17
C THR A 51 7.96 7.41 0.91
N VAL A 52 7.76 6.14 0.57
CA VAL A 52 6.89 5.69 -0.51
C VAL A 52 5.92 4.65 0.03
N LEU A 53 4.69 4.68 -0.48
CA LEU A 53 3.68 3.69 -0.18
C LEU A 53 3.86 2.50 -1.13
N THR A 54 3.75 1.30 -0.58
CA THR A 54 3.87 0.03 -1.28
C THR A 54 2.76 -0.92 -0.83
N LEU A 55 2.32 -1.80 -1.72
CA LEU A 55 1.37 -2.85 -1.40
C LEU A 55 2.10 -4.18 -1.27
N ALA A 56 2.03 -4.79 -0.09
CA ALA A 56 2.54 -6.13 0.15
C ALA A 56 1.36 -7.11 0.17
N ARG A 57 1.43 -8.16 -0.65
CA ARG A 57 0.45 -9.24 -0.59
C ARG A 57 0.60 -9.91 0.77
N ARG A 58 -0.48 -9.98 1.54
CA ARG A 58 -0.50 -10.70 2.80
C ARG A 58 -0.47 -12.18 2.45
N MET A 59 0.71 -12.80 2.43
CA MET A 59 0.77 -14.26 2.35
C MET A 59 0.02 -14.78 3.57
N ARG A 60 -1.06 -15.54 3.35
CA ARG A 60 -1.67 -16.32 4.43
C ARG A 60 -0.54 -17.19 4.98
N GLY A 61 -0.09 -16.86 6.19
CA GLY A 61 0.75 -17.76 6.94
C GLY A 61 -0.05 -19.04 7.08
N ASP A 62 0.35 -20.06 6.34
CA ASP A 62 -0.04 -21.44 6.57
C ASP A 62 0.40 -21.77 8.00
N ARG A 63 -0.54 -21.73 8.95
CA ARG A 63 -0.33 -22.22 10.30
C ARG A 63 -1.64 -22.74 10.89
#